data_AF-A0A3E0EMM2-F1
#
_entry.id   AF-A0A3E0EMM2-F1
#
_cell.length_a   1.000
_cell.length_b   1.000
_cell.length_c   1.000
_cell.angle_alpha   90.00
_cell.angle_beta   90.00
_cell.angle_gamma   90.00
#
_symmetry.space_group_name_H-M   'P 1'
#
loop_
_entity.id
_entity.type
_entity.pdbx_description
1 polymer ?
#
loop_
_entity_poly.entity_id
_entity_poly.type
_entity_poly.pdbx_seq_one_letter_code
_entity_poly.pdbx_strand_id
1 'polypeptide(L)'
;MIKGIQFVMIALFFIGCKSNPLISNVAENNEPSLAYKQQIENLEKGFYFRGNGNEPDWSLKISEKTIKFTSLKQGYETLTADHAEPIRAMDASVKMYRVPIVGGTMIIQIMQ
;
A
#
# COMPACT_ATOMS: atom_id res chain seq x y z
N MET A 1 8.86 -37.16 -40.13
CA MET A 1 9.75 -36.96 -38.96
C MET A 1 9.86 -35.44 -38.72
N ILE A 2 8.77 -34.78 -38.29
CA ILE A 2 8.63 -33.30 -38.22
C ILE A 2 8.11 -32.90 -36.83
N LYS A 3 8.73 -33.45 -35.77
CA LYS A 3 8.39 -33.11 -34.37
C LYS A 3 9.56 -32.49 -33.59
N GLY A 4 10.76 -32.46 -34.17
CA GLY A 4 11.96 -31.89 -33.53
C GLY A 4 12.12 -30.38 -33.70
N ILE A 5 11.47 -29.76 -34.70
CA ILE A 5 11.67 -28.34 -35.02
C ILE A 5 10.87 -27.40 -34.09
N GLN A 6 9.77 -27.86 -33.51
CA GLN A 6 8.95 -27.02 -32.60
C GLN A 6 9.60 -26.79 -31.23
N PHE A 7 10.49 -27.68 -30.77
CA PHE A 7 11.19 -27.50 -29.50
C PHE A 7 12.37 -26.52 -29.58
N VAL A 8 12.90 -26.25 -30.77
CA VAL A 8 14.05 -25.33 -30.96
C VAL A 8 13.64 -23.86 -30.80
N MET A 9 12.38 -23.50 -31.08
CA MET A 9 11.92 -22.10 -31.04
C MET A 9 11.66 -21.54 -29.63
N ILE A 10 11.51 -22.40 -28.61
CA ILE A 10 11.20 -21.97 -27.23
C ILE A 10 12.48 -21.66 -26.43
N ALA A 11 13.64 -22.13 -26.88
CA ALA A 11 14.91 -21.97 -26.15
C ALA A 11 15.61 -20.61 -26.33
N LEU A 12 15.11 -19.72 -27.20
CA LEU A 12 15.78 -18.46 -27.56
C LEU A 12 15.32 -17.22 -26.76
N PHE A 13 14.43 -17.37 -25.77
CA PHE A 13 13.84 -16.23 -25.04
C PHE A 13 14.54 -15.82 -23.73
N PHE A 14 15.69 -16.41 -23.36
CA PHE A 14 16.36 -16.10 -22.07
C PHE A 14 17.63 -15.24 -22.17
N ILE A 15 17.92 -14.61 -23.32
CA ILE A 15 19.08 -13.71 -23.43
C ILE A 15 18.61 -12.26 -23.31
N GLY A 16 18.66 -11.71 -22.10
CA GLY A 16 18.68 -10.25 -21.95
C GLY A 16 18.22 -9.67 -20.62
N CYS A 17 19.11 -9.62 -19.63
CA CYS A 17 19.23 -8.46 -18.74
C CYS A 17 20.70 -8.31 -18.32
N LYS A 18 21.43 -7.43 -19.01
CA LYS A 18 22.75 -6.95 -18.58
C LYS A 18 22.49 -5.77 -17.65
N SER A 19 22.51 -5.98 -16.33
CA SER A 19 22.43 -4.88 -15.37
C SER A 19 23.80 -4.23 -15.26
N ASN A 20 23.91 -2.95 -15.66
CA ASN A 20 25.07 -2.14 -15.33
C ASN A 20 25.05 -1.87 -13.81
N PRO A 21 26.13 -2.15 -13.06
CA PRO A 21 26.21 -1.70 -11.68
C PRO A 21 26.35 -0.17 -11.69
N LEU A 22 25.28 0.52 -11.30
CA LEU A 22 25.34 1.93 -10.99
C LEU A 22 26.05 2.05 -9.63
N ILE A 23 27.36 2.24 -9.68
CA ILE A 23 28.13 2.69 -8.51
C ILE A 23 27.82 4.17 -8.36
N SER A 24 26.78 4.50 -7.58
CA SER A 24 26.61 5.85 -7.06
C SER A 24 27.39 5.95 -5.76
N ASN A 25 28.54 6.62 -5.82
CA ASN A 25 29.11 7.25 -4.64
C ASN A 25 28.10 8.32 -4.19
N VAL A 26 27.29 8.03 -3.16
CA VAL A 26 26.44 9.03 -2.52
C VAL A 26 26.88 9.15 -1.08
N ALA A 27 27.33 10.35 -0.76
CA ALA A 27 27.76 10.79 0.54
C ALA A 27 26.70 10.48 1.61
N GLU A 28 27.20 9.97 2.71
CA GLU A 28 26.54 9.66 3.96
C GLU A 28 25.81 10.89 4.53
N ASN A 29 24.50 10.97 4.32
CA ASN A 29 23.59 11.64 5.23
C ASN A 29 22.64 10.57 5.77
N ASN A 30 22.87 10.18 7.02
CA ASN A 30 22.28 9.04 7.71
C ASN A 30 20.80 9.23 8.09
N GLU A 31 19.97 9.75 7.18
CA GLU A 31 18.51 9.69 7.35
C GLU A 31 17.91 8.67 6.38
N PRO A 32 17.22 7.62 6.87
CA PRO A 32 16.59 6.65 6.01
C PRO A 32 15.56 7.31 5.09
N SER A 33 15.51 6.87 3.84
CA SER A 33 14.53 7.38 2.87
C SER A 33 13.09 7.18 3.38
N LEU A 34 12.17 8.06 2.97
CA LEU A 34 10.75 7.95 3.35
C LEU A 34 10.17 6.58 3.00
N ALA A 35 10.53 6.05 1.83
CA ALA A 35 10.11 4.72 1.39
C ALA A 35 10.60 3.62 2.33
N TYR A 36 11.84 3.69 2.80
CA TYR A 36 12.39 2.74 3.75
C TYR A 36 11.69 2.82 5.12
N LYS A 37 11.43 4.04 5.62
CA LYS A 37 10.65 4.24 6.85
C LYS A 37 9.24 3.66 6.75
N GLN A 38 8.58 3.82 5.60
CA GLN A 38 7.25 3.25 5.34
C GLN A 38 7.28 1.72 5.29
N GLN A 39 8.32 1.12 4.70
CA GLN A 39 8.50 -0.33 4.66
C GLN A 39 8.66 -0.92 6.06
N ILE A 40 9.50 -0.31 6.91
CA ILE A 40 9.65 -0.74 8.31
C ILE A 40 8.32 -0.60 9.05
N GLU A 41 7.62 0.53 8.94
CA GLU A 41 6.35 0.73 9.62
C GLU A 41 5.28 -0.29 9.16
N ASN A 42 5.25 -0.65 7.88
CA ASN A 42 4.36 -1.71 7.38
C ASN A 42 4.70 -3.07 7.98
N LEU A 43 5.99 -3.39 8.11
CA LEU A 43 6.44 -4.66 8.70
C LEU A 43 6.09 -4.75 10.19
N GLU A 44 6.29 -3.65 10.93
CA GLU A 44 6.03 -3.61 12.37
C GLU A 44 4.54 -3.57 12.72
N LYS A 45 3.76 -2.81 11.96
CA LYS A 45 2.35 -2.53 12.28
C LYS A 45 1.34 -3.25 11.39
N GLY A 46 1.81 -3.99 10.38
CA GLY A 46 0.96 -4.76 9.48
C GLY A 46 0.00 -3.89 8.66
N PHE A 47 0.41 -2.67 8.28
CA PHE A 47 -0.43 -1.80 7.46
C PHE A 47 -0.46 -2.32 6.01
N TYR A 48 -1.64 -2.75 5.56
CA TYR A 48 -1.86 -3.22 4.20
C TYR A 48 -2.47 -2.15 3.29
N PHE A 49 -3.01 -1.07 3.85
CA PHE A 49 -3.56 0.05 3.09
C PHE A 49 -3.08 1.38 3.64
N ARG A 50 -2.73 2.29 2.72
CA ARG A 50 -2.41 3.69 3.00
C ARG A 50 -3.07 4.57 1.96
N GLY A 51 -3.80 5.59 2.42
CA GLY A 51 -4.32 6.67 1.61
C GLY A 51 -3.89 8.00 2.20
N ASN A 52 -3.70 9.00 1.36
CA ASN A 52 -3.49 10.37 1.77
C ASN A 52 -4.22 11.31 0.80
N GLY A 53 -4.45 12.53 1.27
CA GLY A 53 -4.98 13.60 0.44
C GLY A 53 -4.49 14.94 0.95
N ASN A 54 -4.49 15.90 0.03
CA ASN A 54 -4.09 17.27 0.31
C ASN A 54 -5.36 18.13 0.44
N GLU A 55 -5.31 19.10 1.36
CA GLU A 55 -6.35 20.14 1.59
C GLU A 55 -7.75 19.64 2.03
N PRO A 56 -7.98 19.48 3.35
CA PRO A 56 -6.97 19.51 4.41
C PRO A 56 -6.08 18.27 4.31
N ASP A 57 -4.83 18.37 4.76
CA ASP A 57 -3.96 17.19 4.77
C ASP A 57 -4.55 16.10 5.65
N TRP A 58 -4.70 14.90 5.09
CA TRP A 58 -5.18 13.73 5.80
C TRP A 58 -4.43 12.47 5.40
N SER A 59 -4.44 11.48 6.30
CA SER A 59 -3.94 10.13 6.03
C SER A 59 -4.87 9.08 6.61
N LEU A 60 -5.00 7.97 5.89
CA LEU A 60 -5.75 6.79 6.30
C LEU A 60 -4.79 5.60 6.26
N LYS A 61 -4.66 4.89 7.38
CA LYS A 61 -3.89 3.65 7.48
C LYS A 61 -4.80 2.54 7.97
N ILE A 62 -4.74 1.38 7.32
CA ILE A 62 -5.48 0.19 7.73
C ILE A 62 -4.50 -0.95 7.95
N SER A 63 -4.62 -1.59 9.11
CA SER A 63 -3.92 -2.81 9.51
C SER A 63 -4.93 -3.90 9.85
N GLU A 64 -4.47 -5.11 10.10
CA GLU A 64 -5.31 -6.23 10.56
C GLU A 64 -6.01 -5.97 11.91
N LYS A 65 -5.54 -5.00 12.68
CA LYS A 65 -6.06 -4.69 14.02
C LYS A 65 -6.79 -3.37 14.12
N THR A 66 -6.34 -2.36 13.37
CA THR A 66 -6.82 -0.99 13.53
C THR A 66 -6.96 -0.26 12.20
N ILE A 67 -7.96 0.62 12.15
CA ILE A 67 -8.14 1.65 11.14
C ILE A 67 -7.84 2.99 11.80
N LYS A 68 -6.89 3.74 11.25
CA LYS A 68 -6.47 5.04 11.78
C LYS A 68 -6.57 6.11 10.69
N PHE A 69 -7.42 7.09 10.93
CA PHE A 69 -7.52 8.33 10.18
C PHE A 69 -6.85 9.46 10.96
N THR A 70 -6.06 10.29 10.28
CA THR A 70 -5.46 11.51 10.84
C THR A 70 -5.68 12.67 9.90
N SER A 71 -5.98 13.85 10.42
CA SER A 71 -6.11 15.07 9.59
C SER A 71 -5.65 16.32 10.31
N LEU A 72 -5.48 17.42 9.58
CA LEU A 72 -5.26 18.76 10.17
C LEU A 72 -6.57 19.48 10.52
N LYS A 73 -7.73 18.83 10.37
CA LYS A 73 -9.02 19.43 10.68
C LYS A 73 -9.25 19.42 12.19
N GLN A 74 -9.51 20.60 12.75
CA GLN A 74 -9.79 20.77 14.17
C GLN A 74 -10.97 19.88 14.62
N GLY A 75 -10.78 19.13 15.70
CA GLY A 75 -11.74 18.16 16.24
C GLY A 75 -11.76 16.80 15.53
N TYR A 76 -10.92 16.61 14.50
CA TYR A 76 -10.79 15.37 13.73
C TYR A 76 -9.31 15.01 13.50
N GLU A 77 -8.44 15.37 14.43
CA GLU A 77 -6.99 15.21 14.32
C GLU A 77 -6.61 13.73 14.25
N THR A 78 -7.29 12.89 15.01
CA THR A 78 -7.12 11.43 14.97
C THR A 78 -8.42 10.73 15.30
N LEU A 79 -8.85 9.84 14.39
CA LEU A 79 -9.95 8.92 14.59
C LEU A 79 -9.40 7.51 14.45
N THR A 80 -9.63 6.67 15.47
CA THR A 80 -9.18 5.28 15.48
C THR A 80 -10.36 4.37 15.75
N ALA A 81 -10.39 3.25 15.04
CA ALA A 81 -11.34 2.17 15.25
C ALA A 81 -10.62 0.83 15.17
N ASP A 82 -11.21 -0.19 15.79
CA ASP A 82 -10.82 -1.57 15.55
C ASP A 82 -11.07 -1.95 14.09
N HIS A 83 -10.23 -2.85 13.55
CA HIS A 83 -10.41 -3.36 12.21
C HIS A 83 -11.72 -4.13 12.08
N ALA A 84 -12.40 -3.92 10.95
CA ALA A 84 -13.54 -4.72 10.54
C ALA A 84 -13.36 -5.08 9.07
N GLU A 85 -13.84 -6.26 8.67
CA GLU A 85 -13.85 -6.66 7.27
C GLU A 85 -14.68 -5.70 6.41
N PRO A 86 -14.25 -5.39 5.17
CA PRO A 86 -15.01 -4.53 4.29
C PRO A 86 -16.36 -5.17 3.91
N ILE A 87 -17.41 -4.35 3.93
CA ILE A 87 -18.71 -4.66 3.37
C ILE A 87 -18.53 -4.84 1.87
N ARG A 88 -18.90 -6.02 1.38
CA ARG A 88 -18.83 -6.36 -0.04
C ARG A 88 -19.85 -5.51 -0.81
N ALA A 89 -19.37 -4.77 -1.81
CA ALA A 89 -20.22 -4.13 -2.80
C ALA A 89 -20.50 -5.10 -3.97
N MET A 90 -21.35 -4.68 -4.91
CA MET A 90 -21.56 -5.41 -6.17
C MET A 90 -20.29 -5.42 -7.04
N ASP A 91 -19.47 -4.38 -6.91
CA ASP A 91 -18.19 -4.23 -7.59
C ASP A 91 -17.05 -4.66 -6.64
N ALA A 92 -16.24 -5.61 -7.08
CA ALA A 92 -15.09 -6.12 -6.32
C ALA A 92 -13.96 -5.08 -6.14
N SER A 93 -13.93 -4.04 -6.97
CA SER A 93 -12.99 -2.91 -6.86
C SER A 93 -13.34 -1.95 -5.72
N VAL A 94 -14.55 -2.05 -5.15
CA VAL A 94 -15.05 -1.16 -4.11
C VAL A 94 -15.02 -1.87 -2.75
N LYS A 95 -14.26 -1.31 -1.82
CA LYS A 95 -14.22 -1.75 -0.42
C LYS A 95 -14.85 -0.70 0.47
N MET A 96 -15.90 -1.07 1.22
CA MET A 96 -16.56 -0.16 2.16
C MET A 96 -16.38 -0.60 3.61
N TYR A 97 -15.96 0.30 4.49
CA TYR A 97 -15.88 0.05 5.93
C TYR A 97 -16.88 0.95 6.64
N ARG A 98 -17.54 0.40 7.67
CA ARG A 98 -18.39 1.14 8.59
C ARG A 98 -18.03 0.72 10.01
N VAL A 99 -17.27 1.56 10.70
CA VAL A 99 -16.71 1.23 12.01
C VAL A 99 -17.12 2.23 13.09
N PRO A 100 -17.46 1.78 14.31
CA PRO A 100 -17.78 2.68 15.41
C PRO A 100 -16.53 3.39 15.93
N ILE A 101 -16.70 4.63 16.37
CA ILE A 101 -15.67 5.43 17.06
C ILE A 101 -16.32 6.13 18.27
N VAL A 102 -15.50 6.66 19.19
CA VAL A 102 -15.97 7.28 20.45
C VAL A 102 -17.03 8.39 20.25
N GLY A 103 -17.04 9.06 19.09
CA GLY A 103 -17.98 10.15 18.78
C GLY A 103 -18.96 9.88 17.63
N GLY A 104 -19.07 8.64 17.13
CA GLY A 104 -19.95 8.34 15.99
C GLY A 104 -19.55 7.11 15.18
N THR A 105 -19.70 7.20 13.85
CA THR A 105 -19.35 6.12 12.92
C THR A 105 -18.45 6.67 11.82
N MET A 106 -17.33 6.02 11.58
CA MET A 106 -16.44 6.31 10.46
C MET A 106 -16.83 5.42 9.27
N ILE A 107 -17.15 6.06 8.16
CA ILE A 107 -17.50 5.39 6.89
C ILE A 107 -16.37 5.66 5.90
N ILE A 108 -15.80 4.59 5.34
CA ILE A 108 -14.65 4.66 4.43
C ILE A 108 -15.03 3.91 3.16
N GLN A 109 -14.82 4.52 2.01
CA GLN A 109 -14.97 3.88 0.71
C GLN A 109 -13.64 3.98 -0.04
N ILE A 110 -13.11 2.84 -0.47
CA ILE A 110 -11.90 2.74 -1.28
C ILE A 110 -12.31 2.21 -2.65
N MET A 111 -11.91 2.91 -3.71
CA MET A 111 -12.14 2.55 -5.11
C MET A 111 -10.77 2.39 -5.78
N GLN A 112 -10.55 1.29 -6.49
CA GLN A 112 -9.29 0.95 -7.16
C GLN A 112 -9.47 0.67 -8.64
#